data_AF-A0A1T4V8G8-F1
#
_entry.id   AF-A0A1T4V8G8-F1
#
_cell.length_a   1.000
_cell.length_b   1.000
_cell.length_c   1.000
_cell.angle_alpha   90.00
_cell.angle_beta   90.00
_cell.angle_gamma   90.00
#
_symmetry.space_group_name_H-M   'P 1'
#
loop_
_entity.id
_entity.type
_entity.pdbx_description
1 polymer ?
#
loop_
_entity_poly.entity_id
_entity_poly.type
_entity_poly.pdbx_seq_one_letter_code
_entity_poly.pdbx_strand_id
1 'polypeptide(L)'
;MAKNNNENTKVKEDKLRKIAEDEDASIFKRVAILVGVIAIAFVVVLVAIKIFFEVKYNFDKDDINVISNAKEYGLMLENIDLLDSYATIDSDTKNQLKKNAKKAVKNYDNTLMDSEKLAGLLLADKYLELGNSEKLIKEMKKYYDENTKLINNTKIREGESLDKDEMVVNTVSIAYMLRRYDDVFAEIDIYSGLADYFNEKIELSDNENYSEYLREIFFFMYEENKQSMIKTEKLKDILEKTMSDYKIKIDNENMLYTINDIMMAKRLSEYRQFFYNDLGYADSAQEIYEDINNDGAFMTDTYESSYMYALDNALFSISDIEGSEYFTTHVGETFKEYYDKYLNF
;
A
#
# COMPACT_ATOMS: atom_id res chain seq x y z
N MET A 1 -24.95 99.20 40.30
CA MET A 1 -25.76 98.19 39.57
C MET A 1 -24.90 96.95 39.36
N ALA A 2 -25.18 95.85 40.06
CA ALA A 2 -24.57 94.54 39.81
C ALA A 2 -25.49 93.43 40.36
N LYS A 3 -26.63 93.15 39.71
CA LYS A 3 -27.50 92.02 40.08
C LYS A 3 -28.04 91.20 38.89
N ASN A 4 -27.76 91.59 37.65
CA ASN A 4 -28.28 90.89 36.45
C ASN A 4 -27.43 89.72 35.94
N ASN A 5 -26.33 89.38 36.61
CA ASN A 5 -25.42 88.33 36.13
C ASN A 5 -25.73 86.93 36.69
N ASN A 6 -26.52 86.78 37.76
CA ASN A 6 -26.67 85.47 38.42
C ASN A 6 -27.66 84.51 37.75
N GLU A 7 -28.81 84.99 37.25
CA GLU A 7 -29.81 84.11 36.62
C GLU A 7 -29.36 83.60 35.23
N ASN A 8 -28.69 84.46 34.46
CA ASN A 8 -28.13 84.07 33.16
C ASN A 8 -26.99 83.04 33.29
N THR A 9 -26.29 83.02 34.42
CA THR A 9 -25.19 82.07 34.65
C THR A 9 -25.75 80.68 34.97
N LYS A 10 -26.78 80.59 35.80
CA LYS A 10 -27.39 79.31 36.21
C LYS A 10 -28.10 78.56 35.07
N VAL A 11 -28.82 79.28 34.20
CA VAL A 11 -29.45 78.70 33.00
C VAL A 11 -28.40 78.21 31.99
N LYS A 12 -27.25 78.88 31.94
CA LYS A 12 -26.13 78.51 31.08
C LYS A 12 -25.42 77.26 31.61
N GLU A 13 -25.26 77.14 32.93
CA GLU A 13 -24.71 75.94 33.59
C GLU A 13 -25.59 74.70 33.40
N ASP A 14 -26.91 74.80 33.59
CA ASP A 14 -27.82 73.67 33.40
C ASP A 14 -27.89 73.19 31.94
N LYS A 15 -27.81 74.12 30.97
CA LYS A 15 -27.69 73.77 29.55
C LYS A 15 -26.36 73.09 29.22
N LEU A 16 -25.25 73.60 29.76
CA LEU A 16 -23.92 73.01 29.55
C LEU A 16 -23.83 71.61 30.17
N ARG A 17 -24.44 71.41 31.34
CA ARG A 17 -24.48 70.11 32.02
C ARG A 17 -25.30 69.07 31.25
N LYS A 18 -26.46 69.47 30.69
CA LYS A 18 -27.29 68.58 29.87
C LYS A 18 -26.63 68.22 28.54
N ILE A 19 -25.90 69.17 27.93
CA ILE A 19 -25.07 68.91 26.74
C ILE A 19 -23.96 67.90 27.07
N ALA A 20 -23.27 68.06 28.21
CA ALA A 20 -22.22 67.13 28.65
C ALA A 20 -22.77 65.72 28.93
N GLU A 21 -23.93 65.61 29.59
CA GLU A 21 -24.59 64.32 29.86
C GLU A 21 -25.07 63.62 28.57
N ASP A 22 -25.56 64.37 27.58
CA ASP A 22 -25.93 63.84 26.25
C ASP A 22 -24.70 63.43 25.42
N GLU A 23 -23.57 64.15 25.58
CA GLU A 23 -22.28 63.83 24.94
C GLU A 23 -21.69 62.54 25.50
N ASP A 24 -21.70 62.37 26.84
CA ASP A 24 -21.25 61.15 27.51
C ASP A 24 -22.10 59.93 27.13
N ALA A 25 -23.43 60.08 27.03
CA ALA A 25 -24.33 59.02 26.57
C ALA A 25 -24.10 58.64 25.09
N SER A 26 -23.74 59.62 24.25
CA SER A 26 -23.37 59.42 22.85
C SER A 26 -22.03 58.68 22.71
N ILE A 27 -21.04 59.04 23.55
CA ILE A 27 -19.74 58.36 23.61
C ILE A 27 -19.93 56.90 24.05
N PHE A 28 -20.72 56.65 25.09
CA PHE A 28 -20.97 55.29 25.59
C PHE A 28 -21.61 54.38 24.52
N LYS A 29 -22.60 54.89 23.75
CA LYS A 29 -23.20 54.16 22.63
C LYS A 29 -22.18 53.84 21.53
N ARG A 30 -21.31 54.79 21.18
CA ARG A 30 -20.26 54.58 20.16
C ARG A 30 -19.25 53.53 20.61
N VAL A 31 -18.85 53.55 21.88
CA VAL A 31 -17.96 52.54 22.48
C VAL A 31 -18.64 51.17 22.50
N ALA A 32 -19.91 51.07 22.88
CA ALA A 32 -20.66 49.81 22.88
C ALA A 32 -20.80 49.21 21.48
N ILE A 33 -21.07 50.04 20.45
CA ILE A 33 -21.10 49.60 19.04
C ILE A 33 -19.72 49.10 18.60
N LEU A 34 -18.65 49.83 18.93
CA LEU A 34 -17.28 49.43 18.59
C LEU A 34 -16.90 48.09 19.24
N VAL A 35 -17.21 47.92 20.53
CA VAL A 35 -16.99 46.65 21.24
C VAL A 35 -17.81 45.52 20.62
N GLY A 36 -19.07 45.78 20.23
CA GLY A 36 -19.90 44.81 19.52
C GLY A 36 -19.32 44.39 18.16
N VAL A 37 -18.81 45.34 17.37
CA VAL A 37 -18.17 45.07 16.08
C VAL A 37 -16.88 44.27 16.27
N ILE A 38 -16.05 44.63 17.25
CA ILE A 38 -14.82 43.88 17.58
C ILE A 38 -15.16 42.46 18.04
N ALA A 39 -16.19 42.29 18.88
CA ALA A 39 -16.63 40.98 19.34
C ALA A 39 -17.12 40.11 18.18
N ILE A 40 -17.91 40.67 17.25
CA ILE A 40 -18.38 39.96 16.05
C ILE A 40 -17.19 39.59 15.15
N ALA A 41 -16.26 40.52 14.91
CA ALA A 41 -15.06 40.24 14.12
C ALA A 41 -14.22 39.11 14.74
N PHE A 42 -14.08 39.11 16.07
CA PHE A 42 -13.38 38.05 16.80
C PHE A 42 -14.07 36.69 16.65
N VAL A 43 -15.41 36.64 16.75
CA VAL A 43 -16.19 35.41 16.53
C VAL A 43 -16.03 34.90 15.09
N VAL A 44 -16.08 35.78 14.09
CA VAL A 44 -15.88 35.41 12.68
C VAL A 44 -14.49 34.82 12.45
N VAL A 45 -13.45 35.43 13.03
CA VAL A 45 -12.08 34.91 12.95
C VAL A 45 -11.97 33.54 13.62
N LEU A 46 -12.56 33.34 14.80
CA LEU A 46 -12.54 32.03 15.48
C LEU A 46 -13.27 30.94 14.68
N VAL A 47 -14.40 31.28 14.05
CA VAL A 47 -15.14 30.35 13.18
C VAL A 47 -14.32 30.01 11.93
N ALA A 48 -13.69 31.00 11.29
CA ALA A 48 -12.83 30.77 10.13
C ALA A 48 -11.61 29.91 10.48
N ILE A 49 -10.99 30.15 11.64
CA ILE A 49 -9.89 29.33 12.17
C ILE A 49 -10.37 27.89 12.41
N LYS A 50 -11.54 27.70 13.05
CA LYS A 50 -12.09 26.36 13.28
C LYS A 50 -12.34 25.63 11.97
N ILE A 51 -12.99 26.27 11.00
CA ILE A 51 -13.25 25.68 9.67
C ILE A 51 -11.93 25.35 8.97
N PHE A 52 -10.94 26.24 9.01
CA PHE A 52 -9.63 25.99 8.43
C PHE A 52 -8.96 24.76 9.04
N PHE A 53 -8.96 24.64 10.38
CA PHE A 53 -8.39 23.47 11.04
C PHE A 53 -9.18 22.20 10.76
N GLU A 54 -10.51 22.25 10.70
CA GLU A 54 -11.35 21.10 10.40
C GLU A 54 -11.15 20.62 8.95
N VAL A 55 -11.13 21.55 7.98
CA VAL A 55 -10.84 21.25 6.58
C VAL A 55 -9.42 20.71 6.41
N LYS A 56 -8.43 21.34 7.04
CA LYS A 56 -7.04 20.89 6.97
C LYS A 56 -6.86 19.52 7.62
N TYR A 57 -7.44 19.31 8.80
CA TYR A 57 -7.36 18.04 9.52
C TYR A 57 -8.00 16.90 8.72
N ASN A 58 -9.16 17.13 8.10
CA ASN A 58 -9.80 16.14 7.25
C ASN A 58 -8.97 15.87 5.98
N PHE A 59 -8.42 16.92 5.34
CA PHE A 59 -7.54 16.76 4.19
C PHE A 59 -6.27 15.96 4.52
N ASP A 60 -5.62 16.27 5.65
CA ASP A 60 -4.43 15.57 6.12
C ASP A 60 -4.77 14.09 6.43
N LYS A 61 -5.95 13.82 6.99
CA LYS A 61 -6.43 12.45 7.26
C LYS A 61 -6.68 11.66 5.97
N ASP A 62 -7.29 12.28 4.96
CA ASP A 62 -7.54 11.65 3.67
C ASP A 62 -6.22 11.34 2.94
N ASP A 63 -5.23 12.24 3.02
CA ASP A 63 -3.89 12.02 2.48
C ASP A 63 -3.17 10.87 3.20
N ILE A 64 -3.24 10.81 4.54
CA ILE A 64 -2.66 9.72 5.33
C ILE A 64 -3.30 8.37 4.97
N ASN A 65 -4.63 8.31 4.85
CA ASN A 65 -5.33 7.08 4.47
C ASN A 65 -4.94 6.62 3.06
N VAL A 66 -4.84 7.55 2.10
CA VAL A 66 -4.39 7.26 0.74
C VAL A 66 -2.95 6.73 0.75
N ILE A 67 -2.03 7.36 1.47
CA ILE A 67 -0.62 6.90 1.54
C ILE A 67 -0.51 5.54 2.23
N SER A 68 -1.33 5.29 3.26
CA SER A 68 -1.31 4.03 4.01
C SER A 68 -1.67 2.82 3.15
N ASN A 69 -2.41 3.03 2.07
CA ASN A 69 -2.87 2.00 1.14
C ASN A 69 -2.02 1.90 -0.15
N ALA A 70 -0.84 2.53 -0.19
CA ALA A 70 0.00 2.56 -1.38
C ALA A 70 0.36 1.16 -1.93
N LYS A 71 0.58 0.18 -1.04
CA LYS A 71 0.80 -1.24 -1.41
C LYS A 71 -0.33 -1.77 -2.29
N GLU A 72 -1.55 -1.62 -1.81
CA GLU A 72 -2.76 -2.14 -2.49
C GLU A 72 -3.02 -1.42 -3.81
N TYR A 73 -2.77 -0.10 -3.87
CA TYR A 73 -2.90 0.64 -5.12
C TYR A 73 -1.95 0.13 -6.20
N GLY A 74 -0.70 -0.17 -5.85
CA GLY A 74 0.29 -0.74 -6.78
C GLY A 74 -0.16 -2.10 -7.31
N LEU A 75 -0.49 -3.03 -6.40
CA LEU A 75 -0.90 -4.39 -6.74
C LEU A 75 -2.20 -4.42 -7.58
N MET A 76 -3.19 -3.60 -7.23
CA MET A 76 -4.43 -3.53 -8.01
C MET A 76 -4.20 -2.98 -9.42
N LEU A 77 -3.30 -2.01 -9.59
CA LEU A 77 -2.97 -1.48 -10.92
C LEU A 77 -2.25 -2.53 -11.77
N GLU A 78 -1.33 -3.29 -11.18
CA GLU A 78 -0.65 -4.42 -11.84
C GLU A 78 -1.64 -5.50 -12.27
N ASN A 79 -2.50 -5.94 -11.35
CA ASN A 79 -3.50 -6.94 -11.66
C ASN A 79 -4.47 -6.46 -12.75
N ILE A 80 -4.86 -5.17 -12.74
CA ILE A 80 -5.69 -4.61 -13.82
C ILE A 80 -4.97 -4.69 -15.16
N ASP A 81 -3.67 -4.35 -15.21
CA ASP A 81 -2.86 -4.42 -16.44
C ASP A 81 -2.76 -5.85 -16.96
N LEU A 82 -2.50 -6.80 -16.06
CA LEU A 82 -2.49 -8.24 -16.35
C LEU A 82 -3.82 -8.77 -16.90
N LEU A 83 -4.92 -8.18 -16.45
CA LEU A 83 -6.26 -8.59 -16.80
C LEU A 83 -6.88 -7.73 -17.91
N ASP A 84 -6.19 -6.73 -18.47
CA ASP A 84 -6.81 -5.54 -19.11
C ASP A 84 -7.63 -5.82 -20.39
N SER A 85 -7.61 -7.06 -20.90
CA SER A 85 -8.48 -7.51 -22.00
C SER A 85 -9.51 -8.58 -21.62
N TYR A 86 -9.49 -9.07 -20.37
CA TYR A 86 -10.31 -10.18 -19.93
C TYR A 86 -11.26 -9.77 -18.81
N ALA A 87 -10.81 -9.11 -17.74
CA ALA A 87 -11.67 -8.79 -16.60
C ALA A 87 -12.53 -7.53 -16.82
N THR A 88 -13.83 -7.64 -16.51
CA THR A 88 -14.74 -6.49 -16.55
C THR A 88 -14.70 -5.74 -15.21
N ILE A 89 -13.70 -4.88 -15.05
CA ILE A 89 -13.63 -3.95 -13.91
C ILE A 89 -14.25 -2.63 -14.35
N ASP A 90 -15.24 -2.15 -13.60
CA ASP A 90 -15.99 -0.95 -13.98
C ASP A 90 -15.10 0.31 -14.05
N SER A 91 -15.44 1.21 -14.97
CA SER A 91 -14.61 2.38 -15.28
C SER A 91 -14.47 3.34 -14.10
N ASP A 92 -15.48 3.42 -13.23
CA ASP A 92 -15.47 4.33 -12.10
C ASP A 92 -14.45 3.85 -11.07
N THR A 93 -14.46 2.55 -10.74
CA THR A 93 -13.46 1.90 -9.88
C THR A 93 -12.04 2.09 -10.44
N LYS A 94 -11.82 1.81 -11.75
CA LYS A 94 -10.51 2.05 -12.39
C LYS A 94 -10.07 3.51 -12.27
N ASN A 95 -10.97 4.46 -12.53
CA ASN A 95 -10.64 5.89 -12.50
C ASN A 95 -10.34 6.39 -11.08
N GLN A 96 -11.09 5.95 -10.08
CA GLN A 96 -10.85 6.34 -8.69
C GLN A 96 -9.55 5.74 -8.14
N LEU A 97 -9.28 4.46 -8.43
CA LEU A 97 -8.00 3.81 -8.12
C LEU A 97 -6.83 4.61 -8.70
N LYS A 98 -6.86 4.92 -10.01
CA LYS A 98 -5.82 5.73 -10.66
C LYS A 98 -5.66 7.10 -10.02
N LYS A 99 -6.76 7.76 -9.64
CA LYS A 99 -6.75 9.06 -8.95
C LYS A 99 -6.07 8.95 -7.58
N ASN A 100 -6.42 7.95 -6.77
CA ASN A 100 -5.88 7.77 -5.43
C ASN A 100 -4.41 7.31 -5.46
N ALA A 101 -4.06 6.39 -6.35
CA ALA A 101 -2.67 5.97 -6.59
C ALA A 101 -1.79 7.17 -7.00
N LYS A 102 -2.26 8.00 -7.95
CA LYS A 102 -1.55 9.23 -8.35
C LYS A 102 -1.41 10.23 -7.21
N LYS A 103 -2.41 10.34 -6.33
CA LYS A 103 -2.36 11.18 -5.14
C LYS A 103 -1.32 10.64 -4.15
N ALA A 104 -1.29 9.33 -3.91
CA ALA A 104 -0.30 8.67 -3.06
C ALA A 104 1.14 8.93 -3.56
N VAL A 105 1.41 8.71 -4.85
CA VAL A 105 2.75 8.94 -5.44
C VAL A 105 3.19 10.41 -5.36
N LYS A 106 2.25 11.37 -5.46
CA LYS A 106 2.58 12.80 -5.39
C LYS A 106 2.80 13.31 -3.97
N ASN A 107 2.01 12.81 -3.03
CA ASN A 107 1.93 13.36 -1.68
C ASN A 107 2.59 12.47 -0.61
N TYR A 108 3.28 11.39 -0.99
CA TYR A 108 3.85 10.46 -0.02
C TYR A 108 4.72 11.16 1.03
N ASP A 109 4.49 10.78 2.29
CA ASP A 109 5.26 11.26 3.43
C ASP A 109 6.29 10.21 3.84
N ASN A 110 7.55 10.60 3.74
CA ASN A 110 8.71 9.81 4.14
C ASN A 110 8.68 9.31 5.59
N THR A 111 7.87 9.89 6.47
CA THR A 111 7.74 9.46 7.88
C THR A 111 6.72 8.35 8.10
N LEU A 112 5.78 8.16 7.17
CA LEU A 112 4.70 7.17 7.25
C LEU A 112 4.94 5.94 6.35
N MET A 113 6.06 5.95 5.62
CA MET A 113 6.45 4.89 4.70
C MET A 113 7.14 3.74 5.40
N ASP A 114 6.66 2.53 5.13
CA ASP A 114 7.43 1.30 5.21
C ASP A 114 7.86 0.86 3.80
N SER A 115 8.73 -0.15 3.74
CA SER A 115 9.32 -0.62 2.49
C SER A 115 8.28 -1.21 1.51
N GLU A 116 7.25 -1.92 2.01
CA GLU A 116 6.20 -2.50 1.14
C GLU A 116 5.32 -1.42 0.51
N LYS A 117 4.93 -0.38 1.27
CA LYS A 117 4.23 0.77 0.70
C LYS A 117 5.07 1.44 -0.37
N LEU A 118 6.38 1.49 -0.20
CA LEU A 118 7.28 2.14 -1.16
C LEU A 118 7.40 1.32 -2.44
N ALA A 119 7.42 -0.01 -2.32
CA ALA A 119 7.27 -0.91 -3.46
C ALA A 119 5.92 -0.67 -4.18
N GLY A 120 4.82 -0.53 -3.44
CA GLY A 120 3.51 -0.16 -4.00
C GLY A 120 3.52 1.16 -4.76
N LEU A 121 4.22 2.19 -4.24
CA LEU A 121 4.38 3.47 -4.95
C LEU A 121 5.23 3.33 -6.22
N LEU A 122 6.28 2.49 -6.21
CA LEU A 122 7.10 2.20 -7.39
C LEU A 122 6.25 1.55 -8.50
N LEU A 123 5.41 0.58 -8.15
CA LEU A 123 4.45 -0.03 -9.08
C LEU A 123 3.46 1.01 -9.62
N ALA A 124 2.84 1.79 -8.73
CA ALA A 124 1.88 2.82 -9.14
C ALA A 124 2.53 3.87 -10.07
N ASP A 125 3.77 4.29 -9.79
CA ASP A 125 4.52 5.22 -10.66
C ASP A 125 4.81 4.61 -12.03
N LYS A 126 5.15 3.31 -12.09
CA LYS A 126 5.39 2.56 -13.33
C LYS A 126 4.13 2.46 -14.19
N TYR A 127 3.03 1.95 -13.64
CA TYR A 127 1.78 1.73 -14.38
C TYR A 127 1.04 3.02 -14.75
N LEU A 128 1.32 4.13 -14.05
CA LEU A 128 0.75 5.45 -14.35
C LEU A 128 1.71 6.40 -15.06
N GLU A 129 2.93 5.96 -15.35
CA GLU A 129 4.00 6.72 -16.02
C GLU A 129 4.22 8.12 -15.42
N LEU A 130 4.27 8.22 -14.09
CA LEU A 130 4.30 9.52 -13.40
C LEU A 130 5.70 10.15 -13.31
N GLY A 131 6.75 9.39 -13.66
CA GLY A 131 8.13 9.88 -13.77
C GLY A 131 8.85 10.14 -12.44
N ASN A 132 8.45 9.47 -11.35
CA ASN A 132 9.07 9.63 -10.01
C ASN A 132 10.01 8.47 -9.64
N SER A 133 10.21 7.53 -10.55
CA SER A 133 10.95 6.29 -10.35
C SER A 133 12.33 6.51 -9.70
N GLU A 134 13.16 7.40 -10.24
CA GLU A 134 14.50 7.70 -9.68
C GLU A 134 14.42 8.17 -8.22
N LYS A 135 13.46 9.04 -7.93
CA LYS A 135 13.24 9.58 -6.57
C LYS A 135 12.78 8.48 -5.61
N LEU A 136 11.86 7.61 -6.04
CA LEU A 136 11.33 6.52 -5.24
C LEU A 136 12.38 5.42 -4.99
N ILE A 137 13.18 5.05 -6.00
CA ILE A 137 14.31 4.13 -5.87
C ILE A 137 15.33 4.67 -4.85
N LYS A 138 15.64 5.98 -4.91
CA LYS A 138 16.53 6.61 -3.93
C LYS A 138 15.97 6.56 -2.50
N GLU A 139 14.66 6.64 -2.33
CA GLU A 139 14.04 6.43 -1.01
C GLU A 139 14.10 4.96 -0.59
N MET A 140 13.94 4.01 -1.52
CA MET A 140 14.01 2.56 -1.23
C MET A 140 15.39 2.16 -0.71
N LYS A 141 16.46 2.77 -1.25
CA LYS A 141 17.83 2.59 -0.74
C LYS A 141 18.01 2.93 0.74
N LYS A 142 17.12 3.68 1.37
CA LYS A 142 17.18 3.98 2.82
C LYS A 142 16.69 2.82 3.70
N TYR A 143 16.02 1.84 3.10
CA TYR A 143 15.57 0.61 3.73
C TYR A 143 16.53 -0.54 3.44
N TYR A 144 17.42 -0.37 2.48
CA TYR A 144 18.39 -1.37 2.06
C TYR A 144 19.66 -1.31 2.92
N ASP A 145 20.06 -2.46 3.48
CA ASP A 145 21.33 -2.60 4.19
C ASP A 145 22.42 -3.03 3.22
N GLU A 146 23.42 -2.18 3.03
CA GLU A 146 24.55 -2.48 2.14
C GLU A 146 25.41 -3.66 2.61
N ASN A 147 25.37 -4.04 3.90
CA ASN A 147 26.18 -5.14 4.42
C ASN A 147 25.54 -6.50 4.17
N THR A 148 24.26 -6.64 4.50
CA THR A 148 23.51 -7.88 4.29
C THR A 148 22.88 -7.97 2.92
N LYS A 149 22.81 -6.86 2.18
CA LYS A 149 22.18 -6.78 0.86
C LYS A 149 20.68 -7.15 0.91
N LEU A 150 20.03 -6.85 2.04
CA LEU A 150 18.61 -7.10 2.31
C LEU A 150 17.86 -5.80 2.59
N ILE A 151 16.54 -5.83 2.41
CA ILE A 151 15.64 -4.71 2.65
C ILE A 151 14.95 -4.88 4.01
N ASN A 152 15.05 -3.87 4.87
CA ASN A 152 14.35 -3.79 6.13
C ASN A 152 12.98 -3.12 5.97
N ASN A 153 12.02 -3.45 6.85
CA ASN A 153 10.70 -2.84 6.79
C ASN A 153 10.72 -1.33 7.10
N THR A 154 11.61 -0.92 8.01
CA THR A 154 11.80 0.46 8.44
C THR A 154 13.11 1.03 7.94
N LYS A 155 13.20 2.37 7.90
CA LYS A 155 14.43 3.06 7.49
C LYS A 155 15.56 2.70 8.44
N ILE A 156 16.68 2.27 7.86
CA ILE A 156 17.85 1.86 8.62
C ILE A 156 18.51 3.11 9.20
N ARG A 157 18.78 3.08 10.52
CA ARG A 157 19.59 4.08 11.19
C ARG A 157 20.93 3.49 11.60
N GLU A 158 21.94 4.34 11.62
CA GLU A 158 23.30 3.93 12.00
C GLU A 158 23.30 3.33 13.43
N GLY A 159 23.85 2.11 13.55
CA GLY A 159 23.98 1.41 14.84
C GLY A 159 22.75 0.59 15.28
N GLU A 160 21.71 0.48 14.45
CA GLU A 160 20.58 -0.41 14.74
C GLU A 160 20.95 -1.88 14.51
N SER A 161 20.60 -2.74 15.47
CA SER A 161 20.63 -4.19 15.29
C SER A 161 19.38 -4.60 14.53
N LEU A 162 19.55 -5.20 13.36
CA LEU A 162 18.45 -5.64 12.51
C LEU A 162 18.31 -7.16 12.60
N ASP A 163 17.07 -7.65 12.63
CA ASP A 163 16.79 -9.07 12.52
C ASP A 163 16.86 -9.49 11.05
N LYS A 164 17.86 -10.31 10.72
CA LYS A 164 18.05 -10.82 9.36
C LYS A 164 16.86 -11.63 8.86
N ASP A 165 16.21 -12.42 9.72
CA ASP A 165 15.09 -13.26 9.31
C ASP A 165 13.90 -12.37 8.92
N GLU A 166 13.61 -11.31 9.68
CA GLU A 166 12.60 -10.30 9.32
C GLU A 166 12.94 -9.56 8.02
N MET A 167 14.21 -9.17 7.84
CA MET A 167 14.66 -8.51 6.61
C MET A 167 14.48 -9.42 5.39
N VAL A 168 14.73 -10.73 5.51
CA VAL A 168 14.50 -11.68 4.43
C VAL A 168 13.01 -11.73 4.03
N VAL A 169 12.10 -11.78 5.00
CA VAL A 169 10.64 -11.76 4.72
C VAL A 169 10.27 -10.54 3.88
N ASN A 170 10.72 -9.37 4.32
CA ASN A 170 10.43 -8.12 3.63
C ASN A 170 11.09 -8.07 2.26
N THR A 171 12.33 -8.53 2.14
CA THR A 171 13.07 -8.56 0.88
C THR A 171 12.35 -9.45 -0.14
N VAL A 172 11.94 -10.65 0.25
CA VAL A 172 11.21 -11.58 -0.62
C VAL A 172 9.86 -10.99 -1.03
N SER A 173 9.09 -10.40 -0.11
CA SER A 173 7.81 -9.74 -0.41
C SER A 173 7.99 -8.64 -1.48
N ILE A 174 8.98 -7.76 -1.30
CA ILE A 174 9.29 -6.68 -2.24
C ILE A 174 9.83 -7.23 -3.56
N ALA A 175 10.64 -8.28 -3.51
CA ALA A 175 11.19 -8.96 -4.67
C ALA A 175 10.08 -9.48 -5.59
N TYR A 176 9.10 -10.19 -5.03
CA TYR A 176 7.92 -10.61 -5.79
C TYR A 176 7.15 -9.40 -6.30
N MET A 177 6.81 -8.41 -5.45
CA MET A 177 6.07 -7.23 -5.90
C MET A 177 6.73 -6.50 -7.08
N LEU A 178 8.05 -6.36 -7.08
CA LEU A 178 8.79 -5.59 -8.08
C LEU A 178 9.47 -6.46 -9.15
N ARG A 179 9.10 -7.74 -9.28
CA ARG A 179 9.75 -8.70 -10.19
C ARG A 179 9.72 -8.32 -11.67
N ARG A 180 8.80 -7.44 -12.09
CA ARG A 180 8.76 -6.88 -13.46
C ARG A 180 9.41 -5.51 -13.58
N TYR A 181 10.01 -5.02 -12.50
CA TYR A 181 10.58 -3.69 -12.43
C TYR A 181 12.10 -3.72 -12.26
N ASP A 182 12.78 -4.22 -13.30
CA ASP A 182 14.23 -4.43 -13.36
C ASP A 182 15.07 -3.23 -12.91
N ASP A 183 14.61 -1.99 -13.18
CA ASP A 183 15.34 -0.77 -12.82
C ASP A 183 15.59 -0.66 -11.31
N VAL A 184 14.72 -1.23 -10.48
CA VAL A 184 14.89 -1.22 -9.01
C VAL A 184 16.05 -2.13 -8.62
N PHE A 185 16.06 -3.37 -9.13
CA PHE A 185 17.09 -4.36 -8.77
C PHE A 185 18.41 -4.19 -9.52
N ALA A 186 18.43 -3.37 -10.58
CA ALA A 186 19.67 -2.86 -11.15
C ALA A 186 20.45 -1.95 -10.18
N GLU A 187 19.72 -1.27 -9.28
CA GLU A 187 20.27 -0.29 -8.32
C GLU A 187 20.40 -0.85 -6.89
N ILE A 188 19.76 -1.99 -6.61
CA ILE A 188 19.69 -2.64 -5.31
C ILE A 188 19.94 -4.15 -5.52
N ASP A 189 21.13 -4.63 -5.19
CA ASP A 189 21.50 -6.03 -5.34
C ASP A 189 20.88 -6.88 -4.21
N ILE A 190 19.62 -7.28 -4.37
CA ILE A 190 18.95 -8.18 -3.42
C ILE A 190 19.32 -9.66 -3.65
N TYR A 191 19.70 -10.03 -4.88
CA TYR A 191 19.95 -11.42 -5.24
C TYR A 191 21.14 -11.99 -4.49
N SER A 192 22.22 -11.21 -4.32
CA SER A 192 23.38 -11.64 -3.53
C SER A 192 23.01 -11.82 -2.05
N GLY A 193 22.22 -10.91 -1.47
CA GLY A 193 21.81 -11.00 -0.05
C GLY A 193 20.91 -12.21 0.22
N LEU A 194 19.94 -12.46 -0.65
CA LEU A 194 19.08 -13.65 -0.58
C LEU A 194 19.89 -14.93 -0.77
N ALA A 195 20.85 -14.96 -1.70
CA ALA A 195 21.71 -16.11 -1.92
C ALA A 195 22.62 -16.41 -0.72
N ASP A 196 23.24 -15.39 -0.12
CA ASP A 196 24.07 -15.53 1.06
C ASP A 196 23.27 -16.08 2.25
N TYR A 197 22.09 -15.51 2.51
CA TYR A 197 21.19 -16.01 3.54
C TYR A 197 20.78 -17.46 3.29
N PHE A 198 20.37 -17.77 2.05
CA PHE A 198 19.96 -19.11 1.67
C PHE A 198 21.09 -20.12 1.90
N ASN A 199 22.30 -19.82 1.41
CA ASN A 199 23.47 -20.69 1.50
C ASN A 199 23.97 -20.89 2.94
N GLU A 200 23.78 -19.89 3.81
CA GLU A 200 24.04 -20.00 5.24
C GLU A 200 23.04 -20.95 5.91
N LYS A 201 21.74 -20.72 5.68
CA LYS A 201 20.66 -21.41 6.39
C LYS A 201 20.42 -22.83 5.89
N ILE A 202 20.53 -23.08 4.58
CA ILE A 202 20.33 -24.41 4.00
C ILE A 202 21.31 -25.45 4.56
N GLU A 203 22.50 -25.02 4.98
CA GLU A 203 23.49 -25.90 5.59
C GLU A 203 23.11 -26.33 7.00
N LEU A 204 22.39 -25.46 7.72
CA LEU A 204 21.94 -25.65 9.09
C LEU A 204 20.55 -26.30 9.15
N SER A 205 19.79 -26.24 8.07
CA SER A 205 18.44 -26.81 8.00
C SER A 205 18.45 -28.33 7.89
N ASP A 206 17.46 -28.93 8.54
CA ASP A 206 17.03 -30.31 8.40
C ASP A 206 15.50 -30.35 8.18
N ASN A 207 14.93 -31.55 8.13
CA ASN A 207 13.49 -31.73 7.90
C ASN A 207 12.61 -31.21 9.06
N GLU A 208 13.17 -30.87 10.24
CA GLU A 208 12.43 -30.42 11.42
C GLU A 208 12.55 -28.90 11.67
N ASN A 209 13.67 -28.29 11.26
CA ASN A 209 13.98 -26.87 11.47
C ASN A 209 14.01 -26.07 10.15
N TYR A 210 13.10 -26.42 9.24
CA TYR A 210 12.99 -25.74 7.95
C TYR A 210 12.43 -24.31 8.10
N SER A 211 13.14 -23.34 7.52
CA SER A 211 12.62 -21.99 7.34
C SER A 211 11.80 -21.93 6.05
N GLU A 212 10.52 -21.55 6.15
CA GLU A 212 9.65 -21.33 4.98
C GLU A 212 10.26 -20.34 3.98
N TYR A 213 11.11 -19.42 4.43
CA TYR A 213 11.78 -18.43 3.58
C TYR A 213 12.76 -19.06 2.59
N LEU A 214 13.39 -20.19 2.95
CA LEU A 214 14.22 -20.93 1.99
C LEU A 214 13.38 -21.40 0.78
N ARG A 215 12.12 -21.78 1.01
CA ARG A 215 11.19 -22.12 -0.08
C ARG A 215 11.02 -20.94 -1.03
N GLU A 216 10.66 -19.81 -0.45
CA GLU A 216 10.26 -18.62 -1.19
C GLU A 216 11.44 -18.03 -1.95
N ILE A 217 12.64 -18.04 -1.34
CA ILE A 217 13.88 -17.64 -2.00
C ILE A 217 14.20 -18.60 -3.15
N PHE A 218 14.09 -19.92 -2.96
CA PHE A 218 14.38 -20.86 -4.05
C PHE A 218 13.49 -20.61 -5.27
N PHE A 219 12.17 -20.54 -5.07
CA PHE A 219 11.24 -20.33 -6.18
C PHE A 219 11.45 -18.97 -6.85
N PHE A 220 11.65 -17.91 -6.08
CA PHE A 220 11.99 -16.59 -6.62
C PHE A 220 13.28 -16.64 -7.47
N MET A 221 14.34 -17.26 -6.94
CA MET A 221 15.61 -17.38 -7.66
C MET A 221 15.50 -18.30 -8.88
N TYR A 222 14.60 -19.28 -8.88
CA TYR A 222 14.33 -20.14 -10.03
C TYR A 222 13.61 -19.36 -11.15
N GLU A 223 12.53 -18.63 -10.81
CA GLU A 223 11.77 -17.78 -11.73
C GLU A 223 12.68 -16.73 -12.39
N GLU A 224 13.59 -16.14 -11.60
CA GLU A 224 14.52 -15.10 -12.05
C GLU A 224 15.77 -15.64 -12.77
N ASN A 225 15.87 -16.95 -12.97
CA ASN A 225 17.03 -17.64 -13.55
C ASN A 225 18.35 -17.35 -12.80
N LYS A 226 18.29 -17.30 -11.47
CA LYS A 226 19.41 -17.05 -10.53
C LYS A 226 19.74 -18.25 -9.65
N GLN A 227 19.14 -19.41 -9.89
CA GLN A 227 19.33 -20.64 -9.13
C GLN A 227 20.81 -21.09 -9.01
N SER A 228 21.69 -20.68 -9.93
CA SER A 228 23.13 -20.96 -9.84
C SER A 228 23.84 -20.25 -8.67
N MET A 229 23.18 -19.27 -8.03
CA MET A 229 23.71 -18.54 -6.87
C MET A 229 23.49 -19.28 -5.55
N ILE A 230 22.64 -20.31 -5.53
CA ILE A 230 22.23 -21.03 -4.32
C ILE A 230 22.62 -22.50 -4.35
N LYS A 231 22.87 -23.06 -3.17
CA LYS A 231 23.25 -24.46 -2.93
C LYS A 231 22.01 -25.35 -2.82
N THR A 232 21.75 -26.17 -3.83
CA THR A 232 20.51 -26.96 -3.90
C THR A 232 20.64 -28.40 -3.41
N GLU A 233 21.79 -28.80 -2.87
CA GLU A 233 22.09 -30.21 -2.52
C GLU A 233 21.13 -30.79 -1.48
N LYS A 234 20.79 -30.01 -0.44
CA LYS A 234 19.86 -30.39 0.63
C LYS A 234 18.42 -29.97 0.36
N LEU A 235 18.22 -29.12 -0.65
CA LEU A 235 16.94 -28.49 -0.89
C LEU A 235 15.85 -29.50 -1.28
N LYS A 236 16.23 -30.56 -2.00
CA LYS A 236 15.29 -31.61 -2.39
C LYS A 236 14.62 -32.22 -1.16
N ASP A 237 15.41 -32.69 -0.20
CA ASP A 237 14.93 -33.39 0.99
C ASP A 237 14.00 -32.50 1.83
N ILE A 238 14.35 -31.21 1.88
CA ILE A 238 13.60 -30.18 2.58
C ILE A 238 12.23 -29.91 1.94
N LEU A 239 12.19 -29.80 0.60
CA LEU A 239 10.95 -29.52 -0.13
C LEU A 239 10.07 -30.76 -0.33
N GLU A 240 10.66 -31.96 -0.33
CA GLU A 240 10.01 -33.22 -0.74
C GLU A 240 8.67 -33.44 -0.02
N LYS A 241 8.63 -33.23 1.30
CA LYS A 241 7.41 -33.44 2.08
C LYS A 241 6.30 -32.49 1.63
N THR A 242 6.58 -31.18 1.63
CA THR A 242 5.59 -30.17 1.24
C THR A 242 5.12 -30.38 -0.19
N MET A 243 6.03 -30.64 -1.13
CA MET A 243 5.68 -30.87 -2.53
C MET A 243 4.90 -32.17 -2.74
N SER A 244 5.21 -33.23 -1.98
CA SER A 244 4.43 -34.47 -2.02
C SER A 244 3.00 -34.29 -1.50
N ASP A 245 2.82 -33.52 -0.42
CA ASP A 245 1.50 -33.21 0.12
C ASP A 245 0.65 -32.43 -0.91
N TYR A 246 1.26 -31.44 -1.59
CA TYR A 246 0.58 -30.69 -2.66
C TYR A 246 0.30 -31.55 -3.88
N LYS A 247 1.21 -32.45 -4.27
CA LYS A 247 0.97 -33.41 -5.34
C LYS A 247 -0.26 -34.27 -5.05
N ILE A 248 -0.40 -34.79 -3.83
CA ILE A 248 -1.59 -35.57 -3.43
C ILE A 248 -2.86 -34.73 -3.54
N LYS A 249 -2.79 -33.45 -3.20
CA LYS A 249 -3.92 -32.53 -3.32
C LYS A 249 -4.32 -32.32 -4.79
N ILE A 250 -3.36 -32.03 -5.67
CA ILE A 250 -3.58 -31.77 -7.10
C ILE A 250 -4.05 -33.03 -7.84
N ASP A 251 -3.49 -34.19 -7.51
CA ASP A 251 -3.90 -35.45 -8.14
C ASP A 251 -5.30 -35.94 -7.70
N ASN A 252 -5.96 -35.28 -6.74
CA ASN A 252 -7.26 -35.68 -6.23
C ASN A 252 -8.40 -34.96 -6.97
N GLU A 253 -9.03 -35.68 -7.90
CA GLU A 253 -10.12 -35.21 -8.79
C GLU A 253 -11.39 -34.66 -8.08
N ASN A 254 -11.49 -34.71 -6.74
CA ASN A 254 -12.67 -34.23 -5.99
C ASN A 254 -12.37 -33.02 -5.09
N MET A 255 -11.26 -32.30 -5.31
CA MET A 255 -10.88 -31.15 -4.49
C MET A 255 -11.44 -29.85 -5.05
N LEU A 256 -11.89 -28.96 -4.15
CA LEU A 256 -12.14 -27.56 -4.47
C LEU A 256 -10.82 -26.80 -4.35
N TYR A 257 -10.44 -26.08 -5.40
CA TYR A 257 -9.21 -25.29 -5.44
C TYR A 257 -9.45 -23.83 -5.03
N THR A 258 -8.41 -23.21 -4.49
CA THR A 258 -8.34 -21.76 -4.22
C THR A 258 -7.30 -21.09 -5.11
N ILE A 259 -7.26 -19.75 -5.12
CA ILE A 259 -6.21 -19.02 -5.87
C ILE A 259 -4.78 -19.36 -5.38
N ASN A 260 -4.62 -19.74 -4.10
CA ASN A 260 -3.33 -20.17 -3.56
C ASN A 260 -2.89 -21.51 -4.17
N ASP A 261 -3.84 -22.37 -4.55
CA ASP A 261 -3.52 -23.65 -5.18
C ASP A 261 -2.91 -23.48 -6.56
N ILE A 262 -3.27 -22.41 -7.29
CA ILE A 262 -2.62 -22.03 -8.56
C ILE A 262 -1.13 -21.76 -8.33
N MET A 263 -0.80 -20.93 -7.32
CA MET A 263 0.60 -20.63 -6.96
C MET A 263 1.36 -21.90 -6.53
N MET A 264 0.71 -22.76 -5.76
CA MET A 264 1.33 -23.99 -5.27
C MET A 264 1.52 -25.03 -6.39
N ALA A 265 0.63 -25.09 -7.37
CA ALA A 265 0.78 -25.93 -8.55
C ALA A 265 1.96 -25.47 -9.42
N LYS A 266 2.15 -24.17 -9.58
CA LYS A 266 3.33 -23.60 -10.24
C LYS A 266 4.62 -24.01 -9.52
N ARG A 267 4.67 -23.88 -8.19
CA ARG A 267 5.80 -24.33 -7.37
C ARG A 267 6.07 -25.83 -7.48
N LEU A 268 5.01 -26.65 -7.50
CA LEU A 268 5.15 -28.10 -7.72
C LEU A 268 5.75 -28.37 -9.11
N SER A 269 5.26 -27.71 -10.15
CA SER A 269 5.77 -27.82 -11.51
C SER A 269 7.27 -27.54 -11.58
N GLU A 270 7.71 -26.43 -11.00
CA GLU A 270 9.12 -26.03 -10.96
C GLU A 270 9.99 -27.00 -10.17
N TYR A 271 9.49 -27.47 -9.03
CA TYR A 271 10.14 -28.49 -8.23
C TYR A 271 10.32 -29.80 -9.01
N ARG A 272 9.27 -30.27 -9.71
CA ARG A 272 9.30 -31.49 -10.53
C ARG A 272 10.25 -31.35 -11.71
N GLN A 273 10.23 -30.20 -12.38
CA GLN A 273 11.14 -29.92 -13.48
C GLN A 273 12.60 -29.89 -12.99
N PHE A 274 12.88 -29.19 -11.88
CA PHE A 274 14.24 -29.00 -11.38
C PHE A 274 14.88 -30.29 -10.86
N PHE A 275 14.17 -31.06 -10.02
CA PHE A 275 14.76 -32.23 -9.36
C PHE A 275 14.53 -33.56 -10.09
N TYR A 276 13.52 -33.63 -10.95
CA TYR A 276 13.10 -34.87 -11.61
C TYR A 276 13.09 -34.78 -13.13
N ASN A 277 13.29 -33.60 -13.71
CA ASN A 277 13.10 -33.36 -15.16
C ASN A 277 11.73 -33.88 -15.64
N ASP A 278 10.72 -33.72 -14.78
CA ASP A 278 9.36 -34.18 -15.01
C ASP A 278 8.50 -32.99 -15.45
N LEU A 279 8.03 -33.07 -16.70
CA LEU A 279 7.16 -32.07 -17.32
C LEU A 279 5.67 -32.43 -17.19
N GLY A 280 5.32 -33.55 -16.54
CA GLY A 280 3.92 -33.97 -16.38
C GLY A 280 3.07 -33.01 -15.55
N TYR A 281 3.70 -32.10 -14.80
CA TYR A 281 3.05 -31.06 -14.01
C TYR A 281 3.23 -29.66 -14.61
N ALA A 282 3.74 -29.55 -15.85
CA ALA A 282 4.05 -28.27 -16.48
C ALA A 282 2.84 -27.31 -16.48
N ASP A 283 1.66 -27.85 -16.78
CA ASP A 283 0.44 -27.09 -16.99
C ASP A 283 -0.50 -27.08 -15.76
N SER A 284 -0.11 -27.64 -14.62
CA SER A 284 -1.02 -27.81 -13.47
C SER A 284 -1.57 -26.49 -12.90
N ALA A 285 -0.82 -25.39 -12.99
CA ALA A 285 -1.34 -24.08 -12.59
C ALA A 285 -2.46 -23.59 -13.54
N GLN A 286 -2.31 -23.87 -14.84
CA GLN A 286 -3.32 -23.57 -15.86
C GLN A 286 -4.56 -24.45 -15.70
N GLU A 287 -4.37 -25.76 -15.47
CA GLU A 287 -5.47 -26.71 -15.22
C GLU A 287 -6.33 -26.29 -14.01
N ILE A 288 -5.69 -25.96 -12.89
CA ILE A 288 -6.41 -25.48 -11.70
C ILE A 288 -7.14 -24.16 -11.96
N TYR A 289 -6.53 -23.24 -12.71
CA TYR A 289 -7.18 -22.00 -13.11
C TYR A 289 -8.46 -22.29 -13.93
N GLU A 290 -8.39 -23.20 -14.89
CA GLU A 290 -9.51 -23.61 -15.73
C GLU A 290 -10.62 -24.30 -14.92
N ASP A 291 -10.27 -25.13 -13.95
CA ASP A 291 -11.24 -25.77 -13.04
C ASP A 291 -11.97 -24.73 -12.18
N ILE A 292 -11.24 -23.79 -11.55
CA ILE A 292 -11.86 -22.69 -10.78
C ILE A 292 -12.80 -21.87 -11.66
N ASN A 293 -12.38 -21.63 -12.90
CA ASN A 293 -13.12 -20.86 -13.89
C ASN A 293 -14.41 -21.57 -14.35
N ASN A 294 -14.43 -22.90 -14.40
CA ASN A 294 -15.58 -23.70 -14.83
C ASN A 294 -16.56 -24.04 -13.70
N ASP A 295 -16.05 -24.42 -12.52
CA ASP A 295 -16.86 -24.95 -11.41
C ASP A 295 -17.41 -23.86 -10.49
N GLY A 296 -16.98 -22.62 -10.69
CA GLY A 296 -17.47 -21.48 -9.95
C GLY A 296 -16.98 -21.39 -8.50
N ALA A 297 -15.80 -21.95 -8.23
CA ALA A 297 -15.22 -22.05 -6.90
C ALA A 297 -14.11 -21.01 -6.67
N PHE A 298 -14.39 -19.74 -6.97
CA PHE A 298 -13.44 -18.66 -6.69
C PHE A 298 -13.39 -18.37 -5.18
N MET A 299 -12.65 -19.18 -4.43
CA MET A 299 -12.41 -19.02 -2.99
C MET A 299 -10.98 -18.58 -2.72
N THR A 300 -10.82 -17.71 -1.73
CA THR A 300 -9.51 -17.40 -1.14
C THR A 300 -9.52 -17.82 0.31
N ASP A 301 -8.58 -18.67 0.70
CA ASP A 301 -8.31 -19.05 2.09
C ASP A 301 -7.39 -18.05 2.81
N THR A 302 -7.04 -16.93 2.15
CA THR A 302 -6.21 -15.86 2.70
C THR A 302 -7.02 -14.83 3.49
N TYR A 303 -6.37 -14.18 4.46
CA TYR A 303 -6.91 -12.96 5.08
C TYR A 303 -7.25 -11.92 4.00
N GLU A 304 -8.35 -11.20 4.20
CA GLU A 304 -8.82 -10.21 3.25
C GLU A 304 -7.72 -9.20 2.87
N SER A 305 -6.89 -8.79 3.84
CA SER A 305 -5.77 -7.85 3.62
C SER A 305 -4.60 -8.37 2.78
N SER A 306 -4.59 -9.65 2.39
CA SER A 306 -3.52 -10.25 1.58
C SER A 306 -4.04 -10.77 0.23
N TYR A 307 -5.33 -10.56 -0.03
CA TYR A 307 -5.99 -11.03 -1.25
C TYR A 307 -5.30 -10.51 -2.52
N MET A 308 -5.01 -9.20 -2.62
CA MET A 308 -4.45 -8.63 -3.86
C MET A 308 -3.04 -9.14 -4.14
N TYR A 309 -2.27 -9.41 -3.10
CA TYR A 309 -0.96 -10.04 -3.21
C TYR A 309 -1.06 -11.50 -3.67
N ALA A 310 -1.98 -12.29 -3.10
CA ALA A 310 -2.19 -13.67 -3.50
C ALA A 310 -2.70 -13.77 -4.94
N LEU A 311 -3.64 -12.89 -5.32
CA LEU A 311 -4.15 -12.82 -6.69
C LEU A 311 -3.04 -12.44 -7.68
N ASP A 312 -2.21 -11.45 -7.36
CA ASP A 312 -1.08 -11.06 -8.21
C ASP A 312 -0.16 -12.26 -8.49
N ASN A 313 0.26 -12.98 -7.44
CA ASN A 313 1.12 -14.15 -7.61
C ASN A 313 0.43 -15.30 -8.37
N ALA A 314 -0.88 -15.49 -8.18
CA ALA A 314 -1.66 -16.47 -8.93
C ALA A 314 -1.75 -16.11 -10.42
N LEU A 315 -2.05 -14.85 -10.76
CA LEU A 315 -2.13 -14.39 -12.14
C LEU A 315 -0.80 -14.55 -12.88
N PHE A 316 0.32 -14.39 -12.18
CA PHE A 316 1.64 -14.64 -12.74
C PHE A 316 1.98 -16.12 -12.95
N SER A 317 1.27 -17.01 -12.26
CA SER A 317 1.46 -18.46 -12.37
C SER A 317 0.71 -19.07 -13.57
N ILE A 318 -0.19 -18.30 -14.18
CA ILE A 318 -1.05 -18.73 -15.29
C ILE A 318 -0.42 -18.29 -16.62
N SER A 319 -0.27 -19.23 -17.54
CA SER A 319 0.35 -18.98 -18.85
C SER A 319 -0.60 -18.31 -19.84
N ASP A 320 -1.88 -18.64 -19.76
CA ASP A 320 -2.90 -18.11 -20.67
C ASP A 320 -4.17 -17.73 -19.89
N ILE A 321 -4.32 -16.43 -19.68
CA ILE A 321 -5.50 -15.86 -19.03
C ILE A 321 -6.57 -15.66 -20.11
N GLU A 322 -7.00 -16.73 -20.79
CA GLU A 322 -8.19 -16.65 -21.64
C GLU A 322 -9.42 -16.57 -20.72
N GLY A 323 -10.13 -15.44 -20.80
CA GLY A 323 -11.25 -15.14 -19.92
C GLY A 323 -12.52 -15.88 -20.30
N SER A 324 -13.07 -16.70 -19.39
CA SER A 324 -14.51 -16.97 -19.41
C SER A 324 -15.27 -15.83 -18.73
N GLU A 325 -16.56 -15.71 -19.02
CA GLU A 325 -17.46 -14.75 -18.36
C GLU A 325 -17.45 -14.90 -16.83
N TYR A 326 -17.21 -16.12 -16.31
CA TYR A 326 -17.24 -16.40 -14.87
C TYR A 326 -16.07 -15.74 -14.13
N PHE A 327 -14.83 -16.07 -14.49
CA PHE A 327 -13.63 -15.52 -13.84
C PHE A 327 -13.55 -14.00 -13.99
N THR A 328 -13.85 -13.51 -15.18
CA THR A 328 -13.77 -12.08 -15.51
C THR A 328 -14.79 -11.23 -14.77
N THR A 329 -15.99 -11.78 -14.51
CA THR A 329 -17.01 -11.14 -13.68
C THR A 329 -16.64 -11.19 -12.20
N HIS A 330 -16.26 -12.35 -11.67
CA HIS A 330 -15.97 -12.51 -10.23
C HIS A 330 -14.74 -11.74 -9.78
N VAL A 331 -13.68 -11.72 -10.58
CA VAL A 331 -12.51 -10.87 -10.30
C VAL A 331 -12.93 -9.40 -10.35
N GLY A 332 -13.73 -8.99 -11.33
CA GLY A 332 -14.26 -7.62 -11.42
C GLY A 332 -15.05 -7.18 -10.18
N GLU A 333 -15.98 -8.02 -9.72
CA GLU A 333 -16.77 -7.80 -8.51
C GLU A 333 -15.89 -7.75 -7.26
N THR A 334 -14.93 -8.66 -7.15
CA THR A 334 -14.02 -8.71 -5.99
C THR A 334 -13.12 -7.48 -5.92
N PHE A 335 -12.63 -6.98 -7.06
CA PHE A 335 -11.88 -5.73 -7.11
C PHE A 335 -12.68 -4.56 -6.57
N LYS A 336 -13.95 -4.47 -6.98
CA LYS A 336 -14.84 -3.42 -6.53
C LYS A 336 -15.13 -3.53 -5.04
N GLU A 337 -15.49 -4.71 -4.56
CA GLU A 337 -15.76 -4.94 -3.14
C GLU A 337 -14.53 -4.62 -2.28
N TYR A 338 -13.35 -5.05 -2.72
CA TYR A 338 -12.10 -4.73 -2.05
C TYR A 338 -11.84 -3.22 -2.02
N TYR A 339 -12.01 -2.55 -3.17
CA TYR A 339 -11.82 -1.11 -3.26
C TYR A 339 -12.79 -0.35 -2.35
N ASP A 340 -14.08 -0.67 -2.39
CA ASP A 340 -15.11 -0.01 -1.59
C ASP A 340 -14.91 -0.25 -0.09
N LYS A 341 -14.40 -1.42 0.30
CA LYS A 341 -14.19 -1.78 1.71
C LYS A 341 -12.91 -1.19 2.30
N TYR A 342 -11.81 -1.16 1.54
CA TYR A 342 -10.49 -0.85 2.08
C TYR A 342 -9.85 0.43 1.53
N LEU A 343 -10.31 0.94 0.39
CA LEU A 343 -9.58 1.94 -0.38
C LEU A 343 -10.38 3.21 -0.70
N ASN A 344 -11.69 3.18 -0.51
CA ASN A 344 -12.61 4.29 -0.76
C ASN A 344 -12.76 5.15 0.50
N PHE A 345 -12.15 6.35 0.50
CA PHE A 345 -12.13 7.30 1.63
C PHE A 345 -12.57 8.70 1.21
#